data_AF-A0A1F9DD95-F1
#
_entry.id   AF-A0A1F9DD95-F1
#
_cell.length_a   1.000
_cell.length_b   1.000
_cell.length_c   1.000
_cell.angle_alpha   90.00
_cell.angle_beta   90.00
_cell.angle_gamma   90.00
#
_symmetry.space_group_name_H-M   'P 1'
#
loop_
_entity.id
_entity.type
_entity.pdbx_description
1 polymer ?
#
loop_
_entity_poly.entity_id
_entity_poly.type
_entity_poly.pdbx_seq_one_letter_code
_entity_poly.pdbx_strand_id
1 'polypeptide(L)'
;MAFVATILLMIFHQWTSLTASLGILMMVVLLLHLGLPWLNFLKGLGFACFTFFIIAWLAFDLLTAVVSTLRLLAIGTVFFLFFQTTPPEALSNALLKMGVPYPFAFVLSASMQFVPVLVRRLANIRDAQRARGIPIEGGLSLLTHLPVLAGPLLIQAFKFADELAEAMEARGFGIPGRRFRHEPRFRWMDWMAVGISVVVLVMAFWSPYR
;
A
#
# COMPACT_ATOMS: atom_id res chain seq x y z
N MET A 1 10.81 5.29 5.81
CA MET A 1 11.03 5.76 7.20
C MET A 1 10.48 7.17 7.45
N ALA A 2 10.62 8.14 6.53
CA ALA A 2 10.00 9.47 6.66
C ALA A 2 8.47 9.44 6.94
N PHE A 3 7.77 8.43 6.42
CA PHE A 3 6.34 8.21 6.66
C PHE A 3 5.98 7.84 8.11
N VAL A 4 6.86 7.14 8.83
CA VAL A 4 6.62 6.77 10.24
C VAL A 4 6.73 8.01 11.13
N ALA A 5 7.68 8.90 10.82
CA ALA A 5 7.82 10.17 11.51
C ALA A 5 6.62 11.09 11.27
N THR A 6 6.10 11.20 10.03
CA THR A 6 4.88 11.98 9.79
C THR A 6 3.65 11.40 10.49
N ILE A 7 3.50 10.08 10.56
CA ILE A 7 2.42 9.42 11.33
C ILE A 7 2.54 9.73 12.83
N LEU A 8 3.75 9.71 13.40
CA LEU A 8 3.98 10.03 14.82
C LEU A 8 3.73 11.52 15.13
N LEU A 9 4.06 12.43 14.21
CA LEU A 9 3.76 13.86 14.35
C LEU A 9 2.25 14.14 14.33
N MET A 10 1.49 13.36 13.55
CA MET A 10 0.03 13.49 13.47
C MET A 10 -0.70 13.00 14.72
N ILE A 11 -0.03 12.25 15.59
CA ILE A 11 -0.57 11.75 16.85
C ILE A 11 -0.73 12.88 17.89
N PHE A 12 0.00 14.00 17.75
CA PHE A 12 -0.06 15.13 18.68
C PHE A 12 -1.07 16.23 18.26
N HIS A 13 -1.60 16.94 19.27
CA HIS A 13 -2.85 17.72 19.23
C HIS A 13 -2.71 19.17 18.68
N GLN A 14 -1.52 19.60 18.25
CA GLN A 14 -1.31 20.99 17.81
C GLN A 14 -1.73 21.22 16.33
N TRP A 15 -2.53 22.26 16.11
CA TRP A 15 -3.11 22.64 14.81
C TRP A 15 -2.07 23.15 13.80
N THR A 16 -1.04 23.82 14.29
CA THR A 16 0.04 24.44 13.50
C THR A 16 0.98 23.39 12.90
N SER A 17 1.26 22.30 13.63
CA SER A 17 2.07 21.18 13.13
C SER A 17 1.32 20.36 12.07
N LEU A 18 0.00 20.25 12.16
CA LEU A 18 -0.82 19.52 11.19
C LEU A 18 -0.85 20.19 9.82
N THR A 19 -1.08 21.50 9.76
CA THR A 19 -1.12 22.24 8.49
C THR A 19 0.25 22.31 7.81
N ALA A 20 1.33 22.48 8.58
CA ALA A 20 2.70 22.42 8.07
C ALA A 20 3.05 21.04 7.48
N SER A 21 2.66 19.95 8.16
CA SER A 21 2.89 18.59 7.67
C SER A 21 2.14 18.29 6.37
N LEU A 22 0.90 18.80 6.23
CA LEU A 22 0.12 18.69 5.00
C LEU A 22 0.74 19.47 3.84
N GLY A 23 1.27 20.66 4.10
CA GLY A 23 1.99 21.45 3.10
C GLY A 23 3.22 20.71 2.55
N ILE A 24 4.00 20.08 3.44
CA ILE A 24 5.16 19.27 3.05
C ILE A 24 4.72 18.03 2.25
N LEU A 25 3.66 17.33 2.69
CA LEU A 25 3.13 16.18 1.95
C LEU A 25 2.62 16.58 0.56
N MET A 26 1.93 17.72 0.45
CA MET A 26 1.49 18.25 -0.84
C MET A 26 2.65 18.61 -1.76
N MET A 27 3.71 19.23 -1.22
CA MET A 27 4.93 19.52 -1.96
C MET A 27 5.57 18.23 -2.49
N VAL A 28 5.63 17.16 -1.68
CA VAL A 28 6.17 15.86 -2.08
C VAL A 28 5.31 15.19 -3.16
N VAL A 29 3.97 15.22 -3.05
CA VAL A 29 3.06 14.69 -4.07
C VAL A 29 3.26 15.40 -5.41
N LEU A 30 3.44 16.73 -5.38
CA LEU A 30 3.61 17.56 -6.57
C LEU A 30 4.99 17.34 -7.21
N LEU A 31 6.06 17.24 -6.40
CA LEU A 31 7.42 16.96 -6.85
C LEU A 31 7.54 15.57 -7.50
N LEU A 32 6.86 14.57 -6.93
CA LEU A 32 6.80 13.21 -7.49
C LEU A 32 5.88 13.06 -8.72
N HIS A 33 5.28 14.15 -9.23
CA HIS A 33 4.34 14.13 -10.36
C HIS A 33 3.12 13.21 -10.15
N LEU A 34 2.73 12.97 -8.89
CA LEU A 34 1.62 12.09 -8.50
C LEU A 34 0.28 12.84 -8.31
N GLY A 35 0.19 14.10 -8.77
CA GLY A 35 -0.98 14.95 -8.54
C GLY A 35 -2.30 14.40 -9.06
N LEU A 36 -2.32 13.82 -10.27
CA LEU A 36 -3.52 13.26 -10.89
C LEU A 36 -4.01 11.98 -10.17
N PRO A 37 -3.15 10.97 -9.91
CA PRO A 37 -3.48 9.83 -9.05
C PRO A 37 -3.97 10.23 -7.65
N TRP A 38 -3.34 11.23 -7.04
CA TRP A 38 -3.68 11.71 -5.70
C TRP A 38 -5.06 12.38 -5.65
N LEU A 39 -5.43 13.17 -6.66
CA LEU A 39 -6.76 13.77 -6.76
C LEU A 39 -7.87 12.72 -6.92
N ASN A 40 -7.62 11.66 -7.69
CA ASN A 40 -8.56 10.55 -7.82
C ASN A 40 -8.72 9.79 -6.50
N PHE A 41 -7.63 9.61 -5.75
CA PHE A 41 -7.68 9.06 -4.41
C PHE A 41 -8.48 9.94 -3.44
N LEU A 42 -8.27 11.27 -3.47
CA LEU A 42 -9.05 12.22 -2.66
C LEU A 42 -10.53 12.21 -3.00
N LYS A 43 -10.91 12.05 -4.27
CA LYS A 43 -12.32 11.92 -4.66
C LYS A 43 -12.98 10.71 -4.01
N GLY A 44 -12.27 9.57 -3.93
CA GLY A 44 -12.74 8.39 -3.21
C GLY A 44 -12.79 8.57 -1.70
N LEU A 45 -11.78 9.24 -1.13
CA LEU A 45 -11.69 9.50 0.31
C LEU A 45 -12.62 10.63 0.77
N GLY A 46 -13.09 11.48 -0.15
CA GLY A 46 -13.98 12.60 0.15
C GLY A 46 -15.27 12.18 0.83
N PHE A 47 -15.86 11.06 0.41
CA PHE A 47 -17.05 10.50 1.07
C PHE A 47 -16.76 10.11 2.53
N ALA A 48 -15.61 9.47 2.79
CA ALA A 48 -15.19 9.08 4.13
C ALA A 48 -14.85 10.30 5.02
N CYS A 49 -14.16 11.30 4.47
CA CYS A 49 -13.89 12.55 5.20
C CYS A 49 -15.19 13.30 5.55
N PHE A 50 -16.16 13.31 4.63
CA PHE A 50 -17.43 14.00 4.84
C PHE A 50 -18.28 13.33 5.93
N THR A 51 -18.44 12.01 5.87
CA THR A 51 -19.17 11.27 6.91
C THR A 51 -18.47 11.35 8.26
N PHE A 52 -17.13 11.24 8.29
CA PHE A 52 -16.34 11.37 9.51
C PHE A 52 -16.44 12.78 10.12
N PHE A 53 -16.42 13.84 9.29
CA PHE A 53 -16.58 15.21 9.77
C PHE A 53 -17.94 15.46 10.41
N ILE A 54 -19.02 14.95 9.81
CA ILE A 54 -20.38 15.09 10.37
C ILE A 54 -20.48 14.40 11.73
N ILE A 55 -19.94 13.18 11.83
CA ILE A 55 -19.94 12.42 13.09
C ILE A 55 -19.09 13.14 14.14
N ALA A 56 -17.91 13.65 13.75
CA ALA A 56 -17.02 14.35 14.66
C ALA A 56 -17.60 15.69 15.13
N TRP A 57 -18.32 16.40 14.27
CA TRP A 57 -19.01 17.65 14.63
C TRP A 57 -20.21 17.40 15.56
N LEU A 58 -20.91 16.28 15.39
CA LEU A 58 -22.00 15.91 16.29
C LEU A 58 -21.51 15.46 17.68
N ALA A 59 -20.32 14.85 17.74
CA ALA A 59 -19.74 14.29 18.96
C ALA A 59 -18.83 15.26 19.75
N PHE A 60 -18.21 16.24 19.09
CA PHE A 60 -17.21 17.13 19.67
C PHE A 60 -17.38 18.58 19.22
N ASP A 61 -16.51 19.46 19.73
CA ASP A 61 -16.45 20.87 19.31
C ASP A 61 -15.99 21.03 17.84
N LEU A 62 -16.41 22.12 17.19
CA LEU A 62 -16.18 22.38 15.76
C LEU A 62 -14.69 22.36 15.41
N LEU A 63 -13.86 22.93 16.29
CA LEU A 63 -12.42 22.86 16.15
C LEU A 63 -11.96 21.38 16.13
N THR A 64 -12.29 20.61 17.17
CA THR A 64 -11.85 19.21 17.25
C THR A 64 -12.29 18.38 16.03
N ALA A 65 -13.48 18.65 15.49
CA ALA A 65 -13.97 18.02 14.26
C ALA A 65 -13.11 18.36 13.03
N VAL A 66 -12.79 19.64 12.81
CA VAL A 66 -11.94 20.06 11.68
C VAL A 66 -10.54 19.45 11.78
N VAL A 67 -9.91 19.45 12.96
CA VAL A 67 -8.57 18.86 13.13
C VAL A 67 -8.57 17.35 12.90
N SER A 68 -9.60 16.66 13.36
CA SER A 68 -9.69 15.20 13.22
C SER A 68 -9.87 14.80 11.76
N THR A 69 -10.69 15.53 11.00
CA THR A 69 -10.87 15.28 9.56
C THR A 69 -9.61 15.63 8.77
N LEU A 70 -8.94 16.72 9.13
CA LEU A 70 -7.66 17.10 8.51
C LEU A 70 -6.59 16.04 8.76
N ARG A 71 -6.54 15.47 9.98
CA ARG A 71 -5.66 14.37 10.35
C ARG A 71 -5.95 13.10 9.53
N LEU A 72 -7.22 12.76 9.35
CA LEU A 72 -7.62 11.62 8.52
C LEU A 72 -7.10 11.75 7.08
N LEU A 73 -7.26 12.94 6.48
CA LEU A 73 -6.76 13.25 5.13
C LEU A 73 -5.23 13.12 5.05
N ALA A 74 -4.55 13.62 6.07
CA ALA A 74 -3.10 13.60 6.13
C ALA A 74 -2.54 12.17 6.27
N ILE A 75 -3.15 11.34 7.13
CA ILE A 75 -2.83 9.90 7.24
C ILE A 75 -3.11 9.20 5.91
N GLY A 76 -4.28 9.44 5.30
CA GLY A 76 -4.63 8.87 3.99
C GLY A 76 -3.62 9.21 2.91
N THR A 77 -3.11 10.45 2.89
CA THR A 77 -2.09 10.90 1.94
C THR A 77 -0.74 10.23 2.17
N VAL A 78 -0.34 10.02 3.43
CA VAL A 78 0.87 9.26 3.77
C VAL A 78 0.77 7.82 3.29
N PHE A 79 -0.37 7.16 3.53
CA PHE A 79 -0.60 5.80 3.04
C PHE A 79 -0.54 5.73 1.51
N PHE A 80 -1.20 6.67 0.83
CA PHE A 80 -1.18 6.75 -0.62
C PHE A 80 0.25 6.85 -1.17
N LEU A 81 1.04 7.78 -0.61
CA LEU A 81 2.44 7.94 -1.00
C LEU A 81 3.26 6.69 -0.71
N PHE A 82 3.05 6.04 0.44
CA PHE A 82 3.75 4.81 0.80
C PHE A 82 3.51 3.70 -0.24
N PHE A 83 2.25 3.45 -0.62
CA PHE A 83 1.90 2.42 -1.60
C PHE A 83 2.38 2.74 -3.02
N GLN A 84 2.44 4.03 -3.40
CA GLN A 84 2.97 4.46 -4.70
C GLN A 84 4.50 4.37 -4.79
N THR A 85 5.19 4.73 -3.70
CA THR A 85 6.66 4.86 -3.71
C THR A 85 7.38 3.57 -3.33
N THR A 86 6.72 2.65 -2.61
CA THR A 86 7.33 1.42 -2.12
C THR A 86 6.88 0.24 -2.98
N PRO A 87 7.73 -0.31 -3.87
CA PRO A 87 7.37 -1.49 -4.62
C PRO A 87 7.28 -2.71 -3.69
N PRO A 88 6.37 -3.66 -3.97
CA PRO A 88 6.20 -4.88 -3.17
C PRO A 88 7.49 -5.70 -2.99
N GLU A 89 8.38 -5.67 -3.97
CA GLU A 89 9.68 -6.34 -3.96
C GLU A 89 10.66 -5.74 -2.95
N ALA A 90 10.55 -4.43 -2.68
CA ALA A 90 11.36 -3.81 -1.64
C ALA A 90 10.91 -4.29 -0.25
N LEU A 91 9.61 -4.59 -0.08
CA LEU A 91 9.06 -5.13 1.15
C LEU A 91 9.58 -6.55 1.40
N SER A 92 9.52 -7.45 0.41
CA SER A 92 10.02 -8.83 0.57
C SER A 92 11.51 -8.88 0.91
N ASN A 93 12.31 -8.02 0.28
CA ASN A 93 13.75 -7.88 0.59
C ASN A 93 14.00 -7.33 2.01
N ALA A 94 13.15 -6.43 2.50
CA ALA A 94 13.22 -5.93 3.87
C ALA A 94 12.91 -7.03 4.88
N LEU A 95 11.90 -7.87 4.64
CA LEU A 95 11.61 -9.04 5.49
C LEU A 95 12.80 -10.00 5.56
N LEU A 96 13.47 -10.23 4.44
CA LEU A 96 14.64 -11.09 4.40
C LEU A 96 15.81 -10.54 5.23
N LYS A 97 16.02 -9.22 5.21
CA LYS A 97 17.01 -8.54 6.07
C LYS A 97 16.64 -8.56 7.56
N MET A 98 15.35 -8.65 7.89
CA MET A 98 14.88 -8.80 9.27
C MET A 98 15.04 -10.22 9.83
N GLY A 99 15.63 -11.15 9.06
CA GLY A 99 15.90 -12.52 9.50
C GLY A 99 14.79 -13.53 9.18
N VAL A 100 13.80 -13.15 8.37
CA VAL A 100 12.76 -14.09 7.91
C VAL A 100 13.40 -15.15 6.99
N PRO A 101 13.07 -16.45 7.16
CA PRO A 101 13.64 -17.49 6.32
C PRO A 101 13.31 -17.27 4.84
N TYR A 102 14.29 -17.54 3.97
CA TYR A 102 14.19 -17.32 2.52
C TYR A 102 12.90 -17.87 1.88
N PRO A 103 12.41 -19.10 2.21
CA PRO A 103 11.20 -19.63 1.60
C PRO A 103 9.97 -18.73 1.82
N PHE A 104 9.81 -18.14 3.00
CA PHE A 104 8.69 -17.25 3.31
C PHE A 104 8.79 -15.93 2.53
N ALA A 105 9.97 -15.32 2.52
CA ALA A 105 10.20 -14.10 1.76
C ALA A 105 10.01 -14.32 0.24
N PHE A 106 10.41 -15.50 -0.25
CA PHE A 106 10.20 -15.92 -1.63
C PHE A 106 8.72 -16.06 -1.97
N VAL A 107 7.93 -16.80 -1.16
CA VAL A 107 6.49 -16.96 -1.42
C VAL A 107 5.80 -15.60 -1.44
N LEU A 108 6.09 -14.72 -0.47
CA LEU A 108 5.49 -13.37 -0.45
C LEU A 108 5.81 -12.57 -1.72
N SER A 109 7.09 -12.55 -2.13
CA SER A 109 7.53 -11.84 -3.33
C SER A 109 6.90 -12.42 -4.60
N ALA A 110 6.85 -13.75 -4.71
CA ALA A 110 6.28 -14.46 -5.84
C ALA A 110 4.77 -14.20 -5.94
N SER A 111 4.04 -14.28 -4.82
CA SER A 111 2.61 -13.97 -4.77
C SER A 111 2.31 -12.57 -5.29
N MET A 112 3.08 -11.56 -4.89
CA MET A 112 2.91 -10.18 -5.36
C MET A 112 3.10 -10.03 -6.87
N GLN A 113 4.05 -10.75 -7.47
CA GLN A 113 4.28 -10.77 -8.91
C GLN A 113 3.20 -11.55 -9.68
N PHE A 114 2.59 -12.55 -9.04
CA PHE A 114 1.55 -13.37 -9.67
C PHE A 114 0.14 -12.81 -9.55
N VAL A 115 -0.13 -11.87 -8.63
CA VAL A 115 -1.43 -11.19 -8.53
C VAL A 115 -1.84 -10.57 -9.89
N PRO A 116 -1.01 -9.77 -10.58
CA PRO A 116 -1.34 -9.25 -11.91
C PRO A 116 -1.64 -10.32 -12.96
N VAL A 117 -0.95 -11.47 -12.90
CA VAL A 117 -1.16 -12.59 -13.82
C VAL A 117 -2.52 -13.23 -13.58
N LEU A 118 -2.88 -13.47 -12.32
CA LEU A 118 -4.19 -14.02 -11.94
C LEU A 118 -5.34 -13.08 -12.32
N VAL A 119 -5.16 -11.76 -12.19
CA VAL A 119 -6.15 -10.76 -12.61
C VAL A 119 -6.42 -10.86 -14.12
N ARG A 120 -5.38 -11.03 -14.95
CA ARG A 120 -5.53 -11.21 -16.40
C ARG A 120 -6.24 -12.53 -16.74
N ARG A 121 -5.87 -13.63 -16.05
CA ARG A 121 -6.56 -14.93 -16.22
C ARG A 121 -8.03 -14.83 -15.83
N LEU A 122 -8.34 -14.15 -14.73
CA LEU A 122 -9.71 -13.90 -14.29
C LEU A 122 -10.51 -13.09 -15.32
N ALA A 123 -9.90 -12.08 -15.96
CA ALA A 123 -10.54 -11.34 -17.05
C ALA A 123 -10.90 -12.26 -18.23
N ASN A 124 -9.97 -13.11 -18.67
CA ASN A 124 -10.22 -14.07 -19.75
C ASN A 124 -11.33 -15.08 -19.39
N ILE A 125 -11.34 -15.57 -18.14
CA ILE A 125 -12.40 -16.47 -17.65
C ILE A 125 -13.74 -15.73 -17.66
N ARG A 126 -13.78 -14.49 -17.18
CA ARG A 126 -14.99 -13.67 -17.16
C ARG A 126 -15.56 -13.50 -18.57
N ASP A 127 -14.73 -13.20 -19.55
CA ASP A 127 -15.17 -13.01 -20.93
C ASP A 127 -15.66 -14.32 -21.55
N ALA A 128 -15.01 -15.45 -21.25
CA ALA A 128 -15.47 -16.78 -21.69
C ALA A 128 -16.82 -17.16 -21.07
N GLN A 129 -17.06 -16.86 -19.79
CA GLN A 129 -18.35 -17.13 -19.13
C GLN A 129 -19.46 -16.21 -19.64
N ARG A 130 -19.15 -14.96 -19.99
CA ARG A 130 -20.07 -14.06 -20.68
C ARG A 130 -20.48 -14.59 -22.06
N ALA A 131 -19.55 -15.14 -22.82
CA ALA A 131 -19.86 -15.79 -24.10
C ALA A 131 -20.77 -17.03 -23.94
N ARG A 132 -20.78 -17.66 -22.77
CA ARG A 132 -21.71 -18.75 -22.40
C ARG A 132 -23.07 -18.26 -21.90
N GLY A 133 -23.34 -16.97 -21.97
CA GLY A 133 -24.61 -16.37 -21.58
C GLY A 133 -24.77 -16.12 -20.08
N ILE A 134 -23.68 -16.18 -19.29
CA ILE A 134 -23.74 -15.90 -17.85
C ILE A 134 -23.60 -14.39 -17.64
N PRO A 135 -24.63 -13.68 -17.13
CA PRO A 135 -24.63 -12.22 -17.02
C PRO A 135 -23.79 -11.77 -15.81
N ILE A 136 -22.47 -11.77 -15.97
CA ILE A 136 -21.53 -11.29 -14.95
C ILE A 136 -21.43 -9.77 -15.05
N GLU A 137 -22.49 -9.13 -14.58
CA GLU A 137 -22.57 -7.69 -14.33
C GLU A 137 -22.06 -7.38 -12.92
N GLY A 138 -21.46 -6.21 -12.72
CA GLY A 138 -20.89 -5.84 -11.42
C GLY A 138 -21.93 -5.83 -10.30
N GLY A 139 -21.47 -5.85 -9.04
CA GLY A 139 -22.35 -5.79 -7.87
C GLY A 139 -22.76 -7.18 -7.35
N LEU A 140 -24.03 -7.33 -6.96
CA LEU A 140 -24.53 -8.55 -6.30
C LEU A 140 -24.48 -9.80 -7.19
N SER A 141 -24.60 -9.64 -8.51
CA SER A 141 -24.48 -10.74 -9.49
C SER A 141 -23.08 -11.38 -9.48
N LEU A 142 -22.04 -10.62 -9.11
CA LEU A 142 -20.69 -11.16 -8.99
C LEU A 142 -20.57 -12.18 -7.86
N LEU A 143 -21.32 -11.98 -6.76
CA LEU A 143 -21.31 -12.87 -5.60
C LEU A 143 -22.01 -14.19 -5.93
N THR A 144 -23.13 -14.16 -6.65
CA THR A 144 -23.88 -15.36 -7.06
C THR A 144 -23.10 -16.20 -8.08
N HIS A 145 -22.31 -15.57 -8.95
CA HIS A 145 -21.50 -16.25 -9.97
C HIS A 145 -20.04 -16.44 -9.57
N LEU A 146 -19.68 -16.16 -8.32
CA LEU A 146 -18.33 -16.34 -7.81
C LEU A 146 -17.80 -17.76 -8.01
N PRO A 147 -18.58 -18.85 -7.77
CA PRO A 147 -18.08 -20.21 -7.97
C PRO A 147 -17.71 -20.51 -9.42
N VAL A 148 -18.44 -19.92 -10.38
CA VAL A 148 -18.24 -20.10 -11.83
C VAL A 148 -16.94 -19.46 -12.29
N LEU A 149 -16.51 -18.37 -11.64
CA LEU A 149 -15.23 -17.72 -11.89
C LEU A 149 -14.08 -18.37 -11.11
N ALA A 150 -14.32 -18.68 -9.84
CA ALA A 150 -13.31 -19.21 -8.93
C ALA A 150 -12.87 -20.62 -9.30
N GLY A 151 -13.80 -21.52 -9.67
CA GLY A 151 -13.46 -22.90 -10.01
C GLY A 151 -12.40 -23.01 -11.12
N PRO A 152 -12.63 -22.43 -12.32
CA PRO A 152 -11.66 -22.43 -13.40
C PRO A 152 -10.36 -21.70 -13.04
N LEU A 153 -10.44 -20.61 -12.26
CA LEU A 153 -9.26 -19.86 -11.83
C LEU A 153 -8.38 -20.69 -10.90
N LEU A 154 -8.96 -21.41 -9.94
CA LEU A 154 -8.25 -22.27 -9.00
C LEU A 154 -7.54 -23.41 -9.74
N ILE A 155 -8.22 -24.07 -10.68
CA ILE A 155 -7.60 -25.13 -11.50
C ILE A 155 -6.41 -24.58 -12.28
N GLN A 156 -6.56 -23.40 -12.89
CA GLN A 156 -5.45 -22.75 -13.61
C GLN A 156 -4.32 -22.30 -12.68
N ALA A 157 -4.63 -21.90 -11.45
CA ALA A 157 -3.64 -21.49 -10.46
C ALA A 157 -2.83 -22.68 -9.93
N PHE A 158 -3.48 -23.83 -9.67
CA PHE A 158 -2.78 -25.06 -9.27
C PHE A 158 -1.83 -25.56 -10.36
N LYS A 159 -2.30 -25.67 -11.61
CA LYS A 159 -1.44 -26.05 -12.74
C LYS A 159 -0.24 -25.12 -12.88
N PHE A 160 -0.47 -23.81 -12.72
CA PHE A 160 0.62 -22.83 -12.77
C PHE A 160 1.60 -22.98 -11.61
N ALA A 161 1.13 -23.32 -10.41
CA ALA A 161 2.00 -23.59 -9.28
C ALA A 161 2.87 -24.84 -9.51
N ASP A 162 2.30 -25.90 -10.09
CA ASP A 162 3.04 -27.13 -10.43
C ASP A 162 4.10 -26.85 -11.51
N GLU A 163 3.73 -26.18 -12.60
CA GLU A 163 4.65 -25.76 -13.67
C GLU A 163 5.79 -24.89 -13.11
N LEU A 164 5.48 -23.99 -12.18
CA LEU A 164 6.46 -23.13 -11.54
C LEU A 164 7.39 -23.93 -10.63
N ALA A 165 6.87 -24.87 -9.85
CA ALA A 165 7.65 -25.74 -8.98
C ALA A 165 8.63 -26.60 -9.81
N GLU A 166 8.16 -27.25 -10.87
CA GLU A 166 8.99 -28.04 -11.78
C GLU A 166 10.10 -27.18 -12.42
N ALA A 167 9.75 -25.98 -12.91
CA ALA A 167 10.73 -25.05 -13.48
C ALA A 167 11.76 -24.55 -12.45
N MET A 168 11.35 -24.42 -11.18
CA MET A 168 12.22 -24.02 -10.08
C MET A 168 13.18 -25.15 -9.69
N GLU A 169 12.69 -26.39 -9.60
CA GLU A 169 13.51 -27.57 -9.35
C GLU A 169 14.55 -27.77 -10.46
N ALA A 170 14.14 -27.66 -11.73
CA ALA A 170 15.04 -27.74 -12.88
C ALA A 170 16.14 -26.67 -12.86
N ARG A 171 15.89 -25.52 -12.21
CA ARG A 171 16.86 -24.42 -12.02
C ARG A 171 17.67 -24.53 -10.72
N GLY A 172 17.55 -25.63 -9.98
CA GLY A 172 18.28 -25.86 -8.73
C GLY A 172 17.76 -25.04 -7.55
N PHE A 173 16.46 -24.75 -7.49
CA PHE A 173 15.86 -24.13 -6.31
C PHE A 173 16.04 -25.04 -5.08
N GLY A 174 16.66 -24.53 -4.02
CA GLY A 174 16.96 -25.28 -2.79
C GLY A 174 18.44 -25.55 -2.56
N ILE A 175 19.30 -25.34 -3.56
CA ILE A 175 20.76 -25.48 -3.41
C ILE A 175 21.31 -24.29 -2.59
N PRO A 176 22.14 -24.52 -1.55
CA PRO A 176 22.77 -23.46 -0.76
C PRO A 176 23.75 -22.63 -1.62
N GLY A 177 23.91 -21.34 -1.31
CA GLY A 177 24.82 -20.42 -2.04
C GLY A 177 24.14 -19.42 -3.00
N ARG A 178 22.85 -19.14 -2.80
CA ARG A 178 22.08 -18.22 -3.65
C ARG A 178 22.56 -16.77 -3.50
N ARG A 179 22.92 -16.12 -4.61
CA ARG A 179 23.24 -14.68 -4.65
C ARG A 179 21.98 -13.85 -4.88
N PHE A 180 21.74 -12.88 -4.00
CA PHE A 180 20.71 -11.87 -4.21
C PHE A 180 21.13 -10.96 -5.38
N ARG A 181 20.29 -10.85 -6.42
CA ARG A 181 20.55 -9.99 -7.60
C ARG A 181 20.43 -8.49 -7.25
N HIS A 182 19.63 -8.16 -6.24
CA HIS A 182 19.44 -6.81 -5.76
C HIS A 182 19.61 -6.79 -4.26
N GLU A 183 20.73 -6.23 -3.82
CA GLU A 183 20.89 -5.80 -2.44
C GLU A 183 20.39 -4.36 -2.36
N PRO A 184 19.32 -4.06 -1.60
CA PRO A 184 18.94 -2.69 -1.35
C PRO A 184 20.09 -2.00 -0.59
N ARG A 185 20.85 -1.17 -1.30
CA ARG A 185 21.88 -0.30 -0.72
C ARG A 185 21.20 0.98 -0.28
N PHE A 186 21.36 1.33 0.99
CA PHE A 186 20.96 2.63 1.49
C PHE A 186 21.69 3.71 0.70
N ARG A 187 20.95 4.53 -0.03
CA ARG A 187 21.52 5.69 -0.70
C ARG A 187 21.71 6.80 0.33
N TRP A 188 22.61 7.74 0.04
CA TRP A 188 22.82 8.93 0.86
C TRP A 188 21.52 9.72 1.10
N MET A 189 20.61 9.70 0.12
CA MET A 189 19.25 10.26 0.23
C MET A 189 18.41 9.58 1.32
N ASP A 190 18.60 8.28 1.55
CA ASP A 190 17.90 7.55 2.62
C ASP A 190 18.43 7.99 3.99
N TRP A 191 19.74 8.20 4.11
CA TRP A 191 20.37 8.75 5.31
C TRP A 191 19.94 10.18 5.61
N MET A 192 19.84 11.03 4.59
CA MET A 192 19.28 12.37 4.75
C MET A 192 17.81 12.33 5.18
N ALA A 193 17.01 11.45 4.58
CA ALA A 193 15.61 11.28 4.96
C ALA A 193 15.48 10.79 6.42
N VAL A 194 16.37 9.89 6.87
CA VAL A 194 16.45 9.46 8.27
C VAL A 194 16.84 10.62 9.17
N GLY A 195 17.89 11.38 8.83
CA GLY A 195 18.33 12.54 9.60
C GLY A 195 17.24 13.60 9.76
N ILE A 196 16.58 13.97 8.66
CA ILE A 196 15.45 14.91 8.69
C ILE A 196 14.31 14.35 9.55
N SER A 197 13.98 13.06 9.42
CA SER A 197 12.90 12.46 10.21
C SER A 197 13.18 12.47 11.71
N VAL A 198 14.43 12.24 12.12
CA VAL A 198 14.85 12.28 13.53
C VAL A 198 14.85 13.72 14.05
N VAL A 199 15.36 14.68 13.27
CA VAL A 199 15.35 16.10 13.64
C VAL A 199 13.93 16.60 13.86
N VAL A 200 13.00 16.24 12.98
CA VAL A 200 11.59 16.64 13.11
C VAL A 200 10.94 15.96 14.32
N LEU A 201 11.28 14.71 14.62
CA LEU A 201 10.78 14.00 15.81
C LEU A 201 11.30 14.66 17.10
N VAL A 202 12.59 15.02 17.13
CA VAL A 202 13.20 15.75 18.25
C VAL A 202 12.57 17.13 18.40
N MET A 203 12.36 17.89 17.32
CA MET A 203 11.69 19.19 17.38
C MET A 203 10.26 19.09 17.90
N ALA A 204 9.52 18.03 17.54
CA ALA A 204 8.17 17.81 18.04
C ALA A 204 8.15 17.42 19.52
N PHE A 205 9.11 16.62 19.98
CA PHE A 205 9.26 16.29 21.40
C PHE A 205 9.72 17.50 22.22
N TRP A 206 10.50 18.39 21.60
CA TRP A 206 11.01 19.61 22.22
C TRP A 206 10.00 20.76 22.20
N SER A 207 8.90 20.66 21.45
CA SER A 207 7.75 21.57 21.57
C SER A 207 6.98 21.19 22.84
N PRO A 208 7.28 21.81 23.99
CA PRO A 208 6.71 21.37 25.24
C PRO A 208 5.26 21.83 25.26
N TYR A 209 4.36 20.89 25.59
CA TYR A 209 2.97 21.11 25.98
C TYR A 209 2.71 22.53 26.50
N ARG A 210 2.19 23.39 25.62
CA ARG A 210 1.43 24.60 25.93
C ARG A 210 0.33 24.74 24.90
#